data_AF-A0A7W8NQ88-F1
#
_entry.id   AF-A0A7W8NQ88-F1
#
_cell.length_a   1.000
_cell.length_b   1.000
_cell.length_c   1.000
_cell.angle_alpha   90.00
_cell.angle_beta   90.00
_cell.angle_gamma   90.00
#
_symmetry.space_group_name_H-M   'P 1'
#
loop_
_entity.id
_entity.type
_entity.pdbx_description
1 polymer ?
#
loop_
_entity_poly.entity_id
_entity_poly.type
_entity_poly.pdbx_seq_one_letter_code
_entity_poly.pdbx_strand_id
1 'polypeptide(L)'
;MKLTRRDVLERWWLLPVAGTLGTFGYLGWYAARVTFRKEGAGPPAFQGAAPLAIAPLTDVAGEWTERTFTYAGRPCTLLRVPQAVPGGLDDPSGVHLIAYSRVCTHLGCAVNLVRDPEVLAFAFNYRPPQGEGYPRLGCRCHFSVFDPLRAGVAEFGKARAPLPRVRLERRGAEVWATGIEPAPAPES
;
A
#
# COMPACT_ATOMS: atom_id res chain seq x y z
N MET A 1 16.83 21.82 -48.07
CA MET A 1 17.75 20.75 -48.55
C MET A 1 16.91 19.51 -48.82
N LYS A 2 16.93 18.94 -50.04
CA LYS A 2 16.16 17.73 -50.35
C LYS A 2 16.96 16.51 -49.86
N LEU A 3 16.43 15.74 -48.91
CA LEU A 3 17.04 14.48 -48.47
C LEU A 3 17.08 13.51 -49.65
N THR A 4 18.25 12.99 -49.98
CA THR A 4 18.38 11.98 -51.03
C THR A 4 18.12 10.59 -50.46
N ARG A 5 17.76 9.62 -51.32
CA ARG A 5 17.60 8.21 -50.92
C ARG A 5 18.86 7.64 -50.24
N ARG A 6 20.04 8.10 -50.66
CA ARG A 6 21.33 7.70 -50.10
C ARG A 6 21.51 8.22 -48.67
N ASP A 7 21.16 9.50 -48.42
CA ASP A 7 21.23 10.09 -47.08
C ASP A 7 20.35 9.34 -46.07
N VAL A 8 19.20 8.83 -46.51
CA VAL A 8 18.29 8.03 -45.68
C VAL A 8 18.89 6.66 -45.36
N LEU A 9 19.49 5.97 -46.34
CA LEU A 9 20.11 4.66 -46.13
C LEU A 9 21.35 4.74 -45.24
N GLU A 10 22.17 5.78 -45.38
CA GLU A 10 23.37 6.01 -44.54
C GLU A 10 23.02 6.31 -43.07
N ARG A 11 21.81 6.82 -42.80
CA ARG A 11 21.33 7.16 -41.45
C ARG A 11 20.34 6.15 -40.86
N TRP A 12 19.97 5.12 -41.61
CA TRP A 12 18.97 4.12 -41.19
C TRP A 12 19.33 3.44 -39.86
N TRP A 13 20.63 3.23 -39.59
CA TRP A 13 21.12 2.64 -38.34
C TRP A 13 20.84 3.51 -37.10
N LEU A 14 20.58 4.81 -37.25
CA LEU A 14 20.25 5.69 -36.13
C LEU A 14 18.87 5.37 -35.52
N LEU A 15 17.93 4.83 -36.30
CA LEU A 15 16.60 4.47 -35.82
C LEU A 15 16.63 3.38 -34.72
N PRO A 16 17.23 2.20 -34.94
CA PRO A 16 17.31 1.18 -33.89
C PRO A 16 18.17 1.63 -32.69
N VAL A 17 19.21 2.45 -32.92
CA VAL A 17 20.02 3.01 -31.81
C VAL A 17 19.21 3.99 -30.97
N ALA A 18 18.49 4.93 -31.59
CA ALA A 18 17.62 5.86 -30.88
C ALA A 18 16.50 5.14 -30.13
N GLY A 19 15.89 4.12 -30.74
CA GLY A 19 14.89 3.28 -30.08
C GLY A 19 15.46 2.54 -28.85
N THR A 20 16.68 2.03 -28.95
CA THR A 20 17.38 1.38 -27.83
C THR A 20 17.65 2.37 -26.70
N LEU A 21 18.25 3.53 -27.01
CA LEU A 21 18.52 4.57 -26.02
C LEU A 21 17.24 5.06 -25.33
N GLY A 22 16.18 5.28 -26.09
CA GLY A 22 14.87 5.65 -25.55
C GLY A 22 14.31 4.60 -24.60
N THR A 23 14.43 3.32 -24.95
CA THR A 23 13.97 2.20 -24.11
C THR A 23 14.73 2.15 -22.79
N PHE A 24 16.07 2.19 -22.80
CA PHE A 24 16.86 2.18 -21.57
C PHE A 24 16.64 3.45 -20.73
N GLY A 25 16.49 4.60 -21.37
CA GLY A 25 16.12 5.85 -20.70
C GLY A 25 14.78 5.73 -19.96
N TYR A 26 13.76 5.19 -20.63
CA TYR A 26 12.45 4.94 -20.03
C TYR A 26 12.52 3.93 -18.88
N LEU A 27 13.21 2.80 -19.07
CA LEU A 27 13.35 1.77 -18.04
C LEU A 27 14.08 2.32 -16.80
N GLY A 28 15.13 3.11 -17.00
CA GLY A 28 15.84 3.80 -15.93
C GLY A 28 14.95 4.78 -15.17
N TRP A 29 14.21 5.63 -15.89
CA TRP A 29 13.25 6.55 -15.29
C TRP A 29 12.17 5.81 -14.49
N TYR A 30 11.60 4.75 -15.07
CA TYR A 30 10.55 3.96 -14.43
C TYR A 30 11.05 3.23 -13.18
N ALA A 31 12.25 2.63 -13.23
CA ALA A 31 12.89 2.03 -12.08
C ALA A 31 13.12 3.05 -10.97
N ALA A 32 13.65 4.24 -11.29
CA ALA A 32 13.84 5.30 -10.31
C ALA A 32 12.51 5.77 -9.69
N ARG A 33 11.44 5.87 -10.50
CA ARG A 33 10.10 6.24 -10.03
C ARG A 33 9.54 5.21 -9.04
N VAL A 34 9.62 3.93 -9.34
CA VAL A 34 9.05 2.88 -8.48
C VAL A 34 9.87 2.65 -7.20
N THR A 35 11.20 2.78 -7.28
CA THR A 35 12.10 2.54 -6.16
C THR A 35 12.20 3.73 -5.21
N PHE A 36 12.34 4.95 -5.73
CA PHE A 36 12.67 6.12 -4.91
C PHE A 36 11.52 7.09 -4.69
N ARG A 37 10.42 7.00 -5.46
CA ARG A 37 9.28 7.92 -5.35
C ARG A 37 8.07 7.26 -4.68
N LYS A 38 8.29 6.49 -3.61
CA LYS A 38 7.21 5.99 -2.75
C LYS A 38 6.59 7.16 -1.97
N GLU A 39 5.28 7.16 -1.82
CA GLU A 39 4.56 8.23 -1.14
C GLU A 39 4.44 7.92 0.36
N GLY A 40 4.57 8.96 1.18
CA GLY A 40 4.22 8.87 2.59
C GLY A 40 2.69 8.89 2.78
N ALA A 41 2.23 8.43 3.95
CA ALA A 41 0.81 8.44 4.28
C ALA A 41 0.20 9.85 4.40
N GLY A 42 1.03 10.86 4.73
CA GLY A 42 0.55 12.21 5.03
C GLY A 42 -0.42 12.25 6.23
N PRO A 43 -1.01 13.43 6.51
CA PRO A 43 -2.05 13.55 7.52
C PRO A 43 -3.30 12.74 7.13
N PRO A 44 -4.05 12.18 8.09
CA PRO A 44 -5.29 11.47 7.80
C PRO A 44 -6.32 12.33 7.06
N ALA A 45 -6.84 11.82 5.93
CA ALA A 45 -7.74 12.53 5.03
C ALA A 45 -9.06 11.75 4.81
N PHE A 46 -9.79 11.53 5.90
CA PHE A 46 -11.00 10.70 5.89
C PHE A 46 -12.20 11.37 5.24
N GLN A 47 -12.89 10.62 4.38
CA GLN A 47 -14.22 10.95 3.91
C GLN A 47 -15.24 10.21 4.78
N GLY A 48 -16.20 10.94 5.34
CA GLY A 48 -17.27 10.34 6.14
C GLY A 48 -18.12 9.39 5.30
N ALA A 49 -18.48 8.26 5.89
CA ALA A 49 -19.42 7.30 5.32
C ALA A 49 -20.35 6.78 6.43
N ALA A 50 -21.42 6.08 6.04
CA ALA A 50 -22.38 5.52 7.01
C ALA A 50 -21.62 4.69 8.08
N PRO A 51 -21.81 4.94 9.38
CA PRO A 51 -21.13 4.20 10.42
C PRO A 51 -21.46 2.71 10.37
N LEU A 52 -20.46 1.86 10.57
CA LEU A 52 -20.61 0.40 10.58
C LEU A 52 -19.94 -0.19 11.83
N ALA A 53 -20.70 -0.95 12.63
CA ALA A 53 -20.14 -1.76 13.70
C ALA A 53 -19.28 -2.89 13.11
N ILE A 54 -18.03 -3.01 13.57
CA ILE A 54 -17.08 -4.02 13.06
C ILE A 54 -17.05 -5.23 13.98
N ALA A 55 -16.75 -5.00 15.25
CA ALA A 55 -16.61 -6.01 16.29
C ALA A 55 -16.57 -5.37 17.70
N PRO A 56 -16.88 -6.13 18.75
CA PRO A 56 -16.50 -5.78 20.12
C PRO A 56 -14.98 -5.56 20.25
N LEU A 57 -14.56 -4.64 21.12
CA LEU A 57 -13.14 -4.38 21.42
C LEU A 57 -12.42 -5.64 21.93
N THR A 58 -13.14 -6.50 22.66
CA THR A 58 -12.63 -7.77 23.19
C THR A 58 -12.20 -8.75 22.09
N ASP A 59 -12.84 -8.71 20.93
CA ASP A 59 -12.57 -9.63 19.82
C ASP A 59 -11.23 -9.32 19.13
N VAL A 60 -10.66 -8.12 19.39
CA VAL A 60 -9.38 -7.65 18.84
C VAL A 60 -8.38 -7.30 19.94
N ALA A 61 -8.47 -7.95 21.10
CA ALA A 61 -7.59 -7.63 22.23
C ALA A 61 -6.12 -8.06 22.03
N GLY A 62 -5.89 -9.18 21.33
CA GLY A 62 -4.55 -9.72 21.11
C GLY A 62 -3.74 -8.93 20.08
N GLU A 63 -2.44 -8.79 20.30
CA GLU A 63 -1.55 -8.14 19.34
C GLU A 63 -1.57 -8.89 18.00
N TRP A 64 -1.69 -8.11 16.92
CA TRP A 64 -1.84 -8.61 15.55
C TRP A 64 -3.09 -9.45 15.31
N THR A 65 -4.08 -9.42 16.21
CA THR A 65 -5.40 -9.98 15.90
C THR A 65 -6.01 -9.21 14.72
N GLU A 66 -6.49 -9.97 13.74
CA GLU A 66 -7.07 -9.43 12.51
C GLU A 66 -8.57 -9.67 12.48
N ARG A 67 -9.32 -8.63 12.11
CA ARG A 67 -10.73 -8.75 11.72
C ARG A 67 -10.94 -8.15 10.35
N THR A 68 -11.43 -8.96 9.42
CA THR A 68 -11.76 -8.49 8.06
C THR A 68 -13.22 -8.09 7.97
N PHE A 69 -13.52 -7.04 7.21
CA PHE A 69 -14.86 -6.48 7.06
C PHE A 69 -14.99 -5.77 5.71
N THR A 70 -16.20 -5.36 5.35
CA THR A 70 -16.45 -4.54 4.14
C THR A 70 -16.97 -3.18 4.56
N TYR A 71 -16.38 -2.11 4.05
CA TYR A 71 -16.78 -0.74 4.38
C TYR A 71 -16.70 0.16 3.16
N ALA A 72 -17.73 0.99 2.95
CA ALA A 72 -17.87 1.84 1.77
C ALA A 72 -17.61 1.10 0.44
N GLY A 73 -18.11 -0.14 0.33
CA GLY A 73 -17.97 -0.99 -0.87
C GLY A 73 -16.58 -1.62 -1.06
N ARG A 74 -15.67 -1.52 -0.10
CA ARG A 74 -14.29 -2.04 -0.21
C ARG A 74 -14.00 -3.07 0.88
N PRO A 75 -13.28 -4.17 0.56
CA PRO A 75 -12.76 -5.06 1.59
C PRO A 75 -11.73 -4.31 2.42
N CYS A 76 -11.79 -4.48 3.75
CA CYS A 76 -10.97 -3.80 4.74
C CYS A 76 -10.47 -4.81 5.79
N THR A 77 -9.44 -4.41 6.53
CA THR A 77 -8.90 -5.15 7.68
C THR A 77 -8.75 -4.22 8.87
N LEU A 78 -9.11 -4.71 10.05
CA LEU A 78 -8.89 -4.10 11.36
C LEU A 78 -7.81 -4.92 12.06
N LEU A 79 -6.79 -4.24 12.60
CA LEU A 79 -5.66 -4.85 13.28
C LEU A 79 -5.46 -4.20 14.65
N ARG A 80 -5.19 -5.02 15.67
CA ARG A 80 -4.57 -4.57 16.91
C ARG A 80 -3.07 -4.52 16.73
N VAL A 81 -2.46 -3.38 17.04
CA VAL A 81 -1.02 -3.13 16.89
C VAL A 81 -0.39 -2.67 18.21
N PRO A 82 0.92 -2.90 18.41
CA PRO A 82 1.57 -2.64 19.70
C PRO A 82 1.73 -1.16 20.06
N GLN A 83 1.51 -0.25 19.11
CA GLN A 83 1.76 1.18 19.28
C GLN A 83 0.73 2.02 18.53
N ALA A 84 0.60 3.27 18.95
CA ALA A 84 -0.19 4.27 18.24
C ALA A 84 0.34 4.48 16.81
N VAL A 85 -0.57 4.62 15.86
CA VAL A 85 -0.26 4.86 14.45
C VAL A 85 -1.13 6.00 13.93
N PRO A 86 -0.59 6.98 13.18
CA PRO A 86 -1.38 8.09 12.65
C PRO A 86 -2.60 7.64 11.82
N GLY A 87 -3.78 8.03 12.27
CA GLY A 87 -5.07 7.64 11.68
C GLY A 87 -5.67 6.34 12.24
N GLY A 88 -5.00 5.71 13.21
CA GLY A 88 -5.57 4.66 14.05
C GLY A 88 -6.45 5.21 15.18
N LEU A 89 -7.06 4.30 15.91
CA LEU A 89 -7.78 4.55 17.15
C LEU A 89 -6.89 4.15 18.32
N ASP A 90 -6.52 5.14 19.13
CA ASP A 90 -5.77 4.96 20.37
C ASP A 90 -6.75 4.98 21.54
N ASP A 91 -7.06 3.81 22.07
CA ASP A 91 -8.00 3.68 23.17
C ASP A 91 -7.35 4.03 24.52
N PRO A 92 -8.05 4.74 25.44
CA PRO A 92 -7.54 5.02 26.77
C PRO A 92 -7.14 3.78 27.60
N SER A 93 -7.64 2.59 27.26
CA SER A 93 -7.23 1.33 27.90
C SER A 93 -5.86 0.80 27.41
N GLY A 94 -5.15 1.53 26.55
CA GLY A 94 -3.86 1.10 25.96
C GLY A 94 -4.01 0.15 24.76
N VAL A 95 -5.18 0.14 24.12
CA VAL A 95 -5.44 -0.66 22.93
C VAL A 95 -5.31 0.22 21.68
N HIS A 96 -4.33 -0.09 20.82
CA HIS A 96 -4.11 0.64 19.57
C HIS A 96 -4.65 -0.15 18.40
N LEU A 97 -5.62 0.42 17.68
CA LEU A 97 -6.27 -0.21 16.55
C LEU A 97 -6.00 0.58 15.28
N ILE A 98 -5.81 -0.12 14.18
CA ILE A 98 -5.71 0.47 12.85
C ILE A 98 -6.61 -0.28 11.89
N ALA A 99 -7.09 0.40 10.87
CA ALA A 99 -7.80 -0.26 9.80
C ALA A 99 -7.43 0.34 8.44
N TYR A 100 -7.36 -0.54 7.44
CA TYR A 100 -7.01 -0.18 6.07
C TYR A 100 -7.91 -0.89 5.08
N SER A 101 -8.05 -0.30 3.90
CA SER A 101 -8.55 -1.02 2.74
C SER A 101 -7.59 -2.15 2.35
N ARG A 102 -8.14 -3.29 1.98
CA ARG A 102 -7.43 -4.46 1.45
C ARG A 102 -7.34 -4.45 -0.08
N VAL A 103 -7.48 -3.28 -0.70
CA VAL A 103 -7.38 -3.10 -2.15
C VAL A 103 -6.02 -2.46 -2.44
N CYS A 104 -5.17 -3.19 -3.15
CA CYS A 104 -3.82 -2.73 -3.47
C CYS A 104 -3.87 -1.48 -4.35
N THR A 105 -3.10 -0.47 -3.96
CA THR A 105 -3.04 0.84 -4.63
C THR A 105 -2.29 0.82 -5.97
N HIS A 106 -1.72 -0.31 -6.37
CA HIS A 106 -1.15 -0.49 -7.70
C HIS A 106 -2.26 -0.73 -8.74
N LEU A 107 -2.90 -1.90 -8.70
CA LEU A 107 -3.90 -2.35 -9.70
C LEU A 107 -5.09 -3.10 -9.06
N GLY A 108 -5.38 -2.85 -7.78
CA GLY A 108 -6.62 -3.31 -7.14
C GLY A 108 -6.66 -4.75 -6.61
N CYS A 109 -5.58 -5.53 -6.73
CA CYS A 109 -5.52 -6.87 -6.15
C CYS A 109 -5.73 -6.88 -4.62
N ALA A 110 -6.19 -8.01 -4.09
CA ALA A 110 -6.38 -8.19 -2.65
C ALA A 110 -5.06 -8.13 -1.86
N VAL A 111 -5.10 -7.43 -0.72
CA VAL A 111 -4.02 -7.32 0.27
C VAL A 111 -4.37 -8.15 1.50
N ASN A 112 -3.39 -8.87 2.03
CA ASN A 112 -3.55 -9.77 3.16
C ASN A 112 -2.48 -9.53 4.21
N LEU A 113 -2.80 -9.78 5.48
CA LEU A 113 -1.80 -9.81 6.54
C LEU A 113 -0.87 -11.02 6.34
N VAL A 114 0.42 -10.76 6.25
CA VAL A 114 1.48 -11.76 6.17
C VAL A 114 2.23 -11.72 7.50
N ARG A 115 2.01 -12.76 8.31
CA ARG A 115 2.52 -12.83 9.69
C ARG A 115 3.96 -13.34 9.77
N ASP A 116 4.30 -14.27 8.89
CA ASP A 116 5.59 -14.92 8.88
C ASP A 116 6.58 -14.14 7.99
N PRO A 117 7.71 -13.66 8.54
CA PRO A 117 8.73 -12.95 7.77
C PRO A 117 9.40 -13.83 6.70
N GLU A 118 9.46 -15.15 6.86
CA GLU A 118 9.99 -16.03 5.80
C GLU A 118 9.02 -16.16 4.63
N VAL A 119 7.70 -16.05 4.88
CA VAL A 119 6.72 -15.93 3.79
C VAL A 119 6.88 -14.59 3.07
N LEU A 120 7.18 -13.49 3.77
CA LEU A 120 7.53 -12.21 3.13
C LEU A 120 8.78 -12.35 2.24
N ALA A 121 9.83 -12.98 2.75
CA ALA A 121 11.07 -13.18 2.03
C ALA A 121 10.84 -14.02 0.76
N PHE A 122 10.13 -15.14 0.87
CA PHE A 122 9.92 -16.07 -0.23
C PHE A 122 8.89 -15.56 -1.25
N ALA A 123 7.69 -15.17 -0.81
CA ALA A 123 6.57 -14.89 -1.71
C ALA A 123 6.53 -13.43 -2.20
N PHE A 124 7.26 -12.52 -1.54
CA PHE A 124 7.26 -11.09 -1.88
C PHE A 124 8.66 -10.56 -2.18
N ASN A 125 9.71 -11.39 -2.10
CA ASN A 125 11.11 -10.97 -2.27
C ASN A 125 11.46 -9.78 -1.36
N TYR A 126 10.92 -9.77 -0.14
CA TYR A 126 11.06 -8.69 0.81
C TYR A 126 11.45 -9.23 2.18
N ARG A 127 12.60 -8.78 2.70
CA ARG A 127 13.01 -9.02 4.08
C ARG A 127 12.90 -7.70 4.85
N PRO A 128 12.06 -7.63 5.90
CA PRO A 128 12.01 -6.47 6.77
C PRO A 128 13.39 -6.14 7.35
N PRO A 129 13.68 -4.86 7.68
CA PRO A 129 14.88 -4.48 8.39
C PRO A 129 15.08 -5.26 9.70
N GLN A 130 16.33 -5.37 10.15
CA GLN A 130 16.64 -6.02 11.43
C GLN A 130 15.88 -5.33 12.57
N GLY A 131 15.24 -6.13 13.43
CA GLY A 131 14.39 -5.64 14.53
C GLY A 131 12.93 -5.37 14.14
N GLU A 132 12.56 -5.46 12.85
CA GLU A 132 11.20 -5.21 12.37
C GLU A 132 10.44 -6.48 11.94
N GLY A 133 10.61 -7.57 12.69
CA GLY A 133 10.00 -8.88 12.39
C GLY A 133 8.49 -9.00 12.59
N TYR A 134 7.76 -7.88 12.57
CA TYR A 134 6.32 -7.85 12.74
C TYR A 134 5.56 -8.00 11.41
N PRO A 135 4.29 -8.45 11.44
CA PRO A 135 3.49 -8.69 10.25
C PRO A 135 3.42 -7.50 9.30
N ARG A 136 3.36 -7.77 7.99
CA ARG A 136 3.14 -6.76 6.94
C ARG A 136 1.86 -7.04 6.17
N LEU A 137 1.39 -6.04 5.43
CA LEU A 137 0.25 -6.18 4.52
C LEU A 137 0.78 -6.43 3.10
N GLY A 138 0.54 -7.61 2.53
CA GLY A 138 1.12 -8.06 1.27
C GLY A 138 0.12 -8.21 0.13
N CYS A 139 0.47 -7.70 -1.05
CA CYS A 139 -0.18 -7.96 -2.34
C CYS A 139 0.69 -8.83 -3.25
N ARG A 140 0.19 -10.02 -3.59
CA ARG A 140 0.97 -11.06 -4.30
C ARG A 140 1.12 -10.81 -5.80
N CYS A 141 0.31 -9.92 -6.39
CA CYS A 141 0.29 -9.71 -7.84
C CYS A 141 1.60 -9.13 -8.39
N HIS A 142 2.16 -8.14 -7.68
CA HIS A 142 3.42 -7.48 -8.06
C HIS A 142 4.25 -7.17 -6.82
N PHE A 143 4.20 -8.09 -5.86
CA PHE A 143 5.02 -8.14 -4.65
C PHE A 143 4.98 -6.86 -3.80
N SER A 144 3.85 -6.14 -3.80
CA SER A 144 3.77 -4.90 -3.02
C SER A 144 3.58 -5.22 -1.55
N VAL A 145 4.38 -4.58 -0.69
CA VAL A 145 4.34 -4.75 0.76
C VAL A 145 4.08 -3.39 1.38
N PHE A 146 3.13 -3.36 2.31
CA PHE A 146 2.71 -2.16 3.02
C PHE A 146 2.97 -2.34 4.51
N ASP A 147 3.43 -1.26 5.15
CA ASP A 147 3.75 -1.27 6.57
C ASP A 147 2.54 -0.82 7.41
N PRO A 148 1.95 -1.72 8.22
CA PRO A 148 0.81 -1.37 9.06
C PRO A 148 1.15 -0.37 10.17
N LEU A 149 2.39 -0.36 10.68
CA LEU A 149 2.82 0.56 11.75
C LEU A 149 3.22 1.94 11.24
N ARG A 150 3.45 2.06 9.93
CA ARG A 150 3.76 3.34 9.26
C ARG A 150 2.60 3.83 8.41
N ALA A 151 1.39 3.79 8.97
CA ALA A 151 0.17 4.30 8.35
C ALA A 151 -0.12 3.73 6.93
N GLY A 152 0.28 2.47 6.68
CA GLY A 152 -0.02 1.77 5.43
C GLY A 152 0.88 2.14 4.25
N VAL A 153 2.02 2.81 4.47
CA VAL A 153 2.95 3.18 3.37
C VAL A 153 3.42 1.97 2.58
N ALA A 154 3.56 2.16 1.26
CA ALA A 154 4.09 1.14 0.36
C ALA A 154 5.63 1.08 0.48
N GLU A 155 6.10 0.11 1.27
CA GLU A 155 7.52 -0.07 1.58
C GLU A 155 8.27 -0.77 0.43
N PHE A 156 7.62 -1.72 -0.24
CA PHE A 156 8.22 -2.52 -1.31
C PHE A 156 7.25 -2.81 -2.46
N GLY A 157 7.80 -3.26 -3.61
CA GLY A 157 7.05 -3.70 -4.79
C GLY A 157 6.59 -2.56 -5.70
N LYS A 158 5.51 -2.77 -6.47
CA LYS A 158 5.04 -1.81 -7.49
C LYS A 158 4.16 -0.67 -6.96
N ALA A 159 3.37 -0.88 -5.92
CA ALA A 159 2.54 0.16 -5.33
C ALA A 159 3.40 1.33 -4.81
N ARG A 160 2.99 2.58 -5.06
CA ARG A 160 3.70 3.78 -4.57
C ARG A 160 2.92 4.52 -3.50
N ALA A 161 1.60 4.58 -3.63
CA ALA A 161 0.71 5.18 -2.65
C ALA A 161 0.43 4.25 -1.45
N PRO A 162 0.23 4.82 -0.24
CA PRO A 162 -0.16 4.10 0.98
C PRO A 162 -1.54 3.44 0.84
N LEU A 163 -1.81 2.39 1.62
CA LEU A 163 -3.16 1.85 1.75
C LEU A 163 -4.10 2.88 2.39
N PRO A 164 -5.28 3.13 1.79
CA PRO A 164 -6.24 4.05 2.39
C PRO A 164 -6.71 3.58 3.77
N ARG A 165 -6.58 4.47 4.75
CA ARG A 165 -6.99 4.24 6.15
C ARG A 165 -8.51 4.24 6.28
N VAL A 166 -9.01 3.47 7.23
CA VAL A 166 -10.40 3.52 7.70
C VAL A 166 -10.41 4.19 9.07
N ARG A 167 -11.22 5.23 9.23
CA ARG A 167 -11.40 5.91 10.52
C ARG A 167 -12.18 5.01 11.46
N LEU A 168 -11.60 4.79 12.63
CA LEU A 168 -12.19 3.97 13.68
C LEU A 168 -12.68 4.86 14.83
N GLU A 169 -13.77 4.44 15.45
CA GLU A 169 -14.32 5.02 16.67
C GLU A 169 -14.69 3.91 17.65
N ARG A 170 -14.42 4.12 18.94
CA ARG A 170 -15.00 3.28 19.99
C ARG A 170 -16.36 3.85 20.40
N ARG A 171 -17.39 3.00 20.40
CA ARG A 171 -18.74 3.33 20.90
C ARG A 171 -19.13 2.29 21.92
N GLY A 172 -18.97 2.62 23.20
CA GLY A 172 -19.16 1.67 24.29
C GLY A 172 -18.17 0.51 24.19
N ALA A 173 -18.69 -0.71 24.02
CA ALA A 173 -17.87 -1.91 23.86
C ALA A 173 -17.47 -2.21 22.41
N GLU A 174 -18.03 -1.50 21.42
CA GLU A 174 -17.84 -1.81 20.01
C GLU A 174 -16.86 -0.87 19.31
N VAL A 175 -16.17 -1.41 18.32
CA VAL A 175 -15.34 -0.67 17.37
C VAL A 175 -16.14 -0.46 16.08
N TRP A 176 -16.17 0.79 15.63
CA TRP A 176 -16.95 1.24 14.48
C TRP A 176 -16.04 1.82 13.40
N ALA A 177 -16.35 1.58 12.13
CA ALA A 177 -15.82 2.36 11.01
C ALA A 177 -16.74 3.56 10.73
N THR A 178 -16.19 4.76 10.60
CA THR A 178 -16.98 6.00 10.39
C THR A 178 -16.49 6.87 9.25
N GLY A 179 -15.42 6.47 8.58
CA GLY A 179 -14.92 7.12 7.38
C GLY A 179 -13.80 6.31 6.75
N ILE A 180 -13.48 6.63 5.51
CA ILE A 180 -12.40 5.96 4.77
C ILE A 180 -11.70 6.98 3.90
N GLU A 181 -10.39 6.83 3.73
CA GLU A 181 -9.65 7.64 2.77
C GLU A 181 -10.00 7.22 1.33
N PRO A 182 -9.97 8.18 0.38
CA PRO A 182 -10.19 7.87 -1.02
C PRO A 182 -9.17 6.84 -1.52
N ALA A 183 -9.52 6.13 -2.58
CA ALA A 183 -8.50 5.42 -3.35
C ALA A 183 -7.51 6.45 -3.90
N PRO A 184 -6.20 6.14 -3.92
CA PRO A 184 -5.24 7.02 -4.56
C PRO A 184 -5.55 7.12 -6.06
N ALA A 185 -5.13 8.23 -6.66
CA ALA A 185 -5.31 8.43 -8.09
C ALA A 185 -4.63 7.29 -8.88
N PRO A 186 -5.25 6.74 -9.93
CA PRO A 186 -4.54 5.87 -10.83
C PRO A 186 -3.33 6.64 -11.36
N GLU A 187 -2.13 6.07 -11.21
CA GLU A 187 -0.82 6.65 -11.55
C GLU A 187 -0.06 7.45 -10.48
N SER A 188 -0.51 7.49 -9.22
CA SER A 188 0.31 7.97 -8.09
C SER A 188 1.60 7.17 -7.95
#